data_AF-A0A3B0X878-F1
#
_entry.id   AF-A0A3B0X878-F1
#
_cell.length_a   1.000
_cell.length_b   1.000
_cell.length_c   1.000
_cell.angle_alpha   90.00
_cell.angle_beta   90.00
_cell.angle_gamma   90.00
#
_symmetry.space_group_name_H-M   'P 1'
#
loop_
_entity.id
_entity.type
_entity.pdbx_description
1 polymer ?
#
loop_
_entity_poly.entity_id
_entity_poly.type
_entity_poly.pdbx_seq_one_letter_code
_entity_poly.pdbx_strand_id
1 'polypeptide(L)'
;ECGGMLYLNETLQTLNEENNSDNDSQKYIMVGLLPGQAIMQPRLGGLGMQNTVWPEGELRGHTFHYSRLETEAQPMGYGVKQRNGQQGEAIYQHANLTASYLHFYFPSNPQVCAKLFQPVA
;
A
#
# COMPACT_ATOMS: atom_id res chain seq x y z
N GLU A 1 1.44 -2.55 -5.84
CA GLU A 1 0.39 -1.63 -5.36
C GLU A 1 -0.76 -2.43 -4.75
N CYS A 2 -1.49 -1.85 -3.79
CA CYS A 2 -2.73 -2.36 -3.17
C CYS A 2 -2.81 -3.89 -3.08
N GLY A 3 -3.69 -4.57 -3.83
CA GLY A 3 -3.82 -6.04 -3.78
C GLY A 3 -2.51 -6.81 -4.02
N GLY A 4 -1.64 -6.30 -4.89
CA GLY A 4 -0.29 -6.84 -5.08
C GLY A 4 0.59 -6.67 -3.84
N MET A 5 0.47 -5.56 -3.11
CA MET A 5 1.12 -5.42 -1.80
C MET A 5 0.55 -6.41 -0.79
N LEU A 6 -0.77 -6.62 -0.74
CA LEU A 6 -1.38 -7.58 0.18
C LEU A 6 -0.80 -8.99 0.01
N TYR A 7 -0.70 -9.43 -1.25
CA TYR A 7 -0.14 -10.74 -1.62
C TYR A 7 1.34 -10.91 -1.24
N LEU A 8 2.10 -9.82 -1.11
CA LEU A 8 3.51 -9.86 -0.77
C LEU A 8 3.78 -9.99 0.73
N ASN A 9 2.77 -9.79 1.59
CA ASN A 9 2.92 -9.95 3.04
C ASN A 9 3.12 -11.42 3.44
N GLU A 10 3.40 -11.68 4.70
CA GLU A 10 3.50 -13.06 5.22
C GLU A 10 2.13 -13.73 5.25
N THR A 11 1.09 -12.96 5.58
CA THR A 11 -0.27 -13.48 5.67
C THR A 11 -1.33 -12.47 5.23
N LEU A 12 -2.47 -12.99 4.78
CA LEU A 12 -3.69 -12.25 4.49
C LEU A 12 -4.85 -12.85 5.29
N GLN A 13 -5.49 -12.06 6.13
CA GLN A 13 -6.73 -12.40 6.80
C GLN A 13 -7.91 -11.80 6.03
N THR A 14 -8.86 -12.64 5.61
CA THR A 14 -10.05 -12.22 4.86
C THR A 14 -11.19 -11.83 5.82
N LEU A 15 -12.34 -11.45 5.29
CA LEU A 15 -13.58 -11.40 6.07
C LEU A 15 -14.30 -12.73 5.94
N ASN A 16 -15.18 -13.01 6.88
CA ASN A 16 -16.21 -14.03 6.71
C ASN A 16 -17.17 -13.56 5.60
N GLU A 17 -17.31 -14.39 4.57
CA GLU A 17 -18.06 -14.04 3.36
C GLU A 17 -19.58 -13.98 3.60
N GLU A 18 -20.10 -14.74 4.56
CA GLU A 18 -21.54 -14.81 4.83
C GLU A 18 -22.07 -13.54 5.50
N ASN A 19 -21.26 -12.93 6.38
CA ASN A 19 -21.68 -11.80 7.21
C ASN A 19 -20.80 -10.55 7.07
N ASN A 20 -19.79 -10.58 6.20
CA ASN A 20 -18.83 -9.51 5.97
C ASN A 20 -18.18 -8.99 7.27
N SER A 21 -17.87 -9.91 8.20
CA SER A 21 -17.24 -9.59 9.50
C SER A 21 -15.84 -10.17 9.61
N ASP A 22 -15.07 -9.66 10.56
CA ASP A 22 -13.73 -10.15 10.90
C ASP A 22 -13.76 -11.38 11.84
N ASN A 23 -14.93 -11.71 12.40
CA ASN A 23 -15.13 -12.92 13.19
C ASN A 23 -15.16 -14.17 12.29
N ASP A 24 -14.58 -15.27 12.76
CA ASP A 24 -14.45 -16.53 12.00
C ASP A 24 -13.82 -16.34 10.61
N SER A 25 -12.96 -15.32 10.48
CA SER A 25 -12.23 -15.04 9.25
C SER A 25 -11.15 -16.08 8.96
N GLN A 26 -10.90 -16.31 7.67
CA GLN A 26 -9.83 -17.20 7.23
C GLN A 26 -8.52 -16.43 7.11
N LYS A 27 -7.42 -17.10 7.48
CA LYS A 27 -6.06 -16.57 7.34
C LYS A 27 -5.27 -17.45 6.38
N TYR A 28 -4.62 -16.81 5.41
CA TYR A 28 -3.87 -17.46 4.36
C TYR A 28 -2.39 -17.10 4.46
N ILE A 29 -1.52 -18.08 4.23
CA ILE A 29 -0.08 -17.86 4.06
C ILE A 29 0.16 -17.28 2.66
N MET A 30 0.91 -16.19 2.60
CA MET A 30 1.20 -15.42 1.40
C MET A 30 2.69 -15.55 1.03
N VAL A 31 3.20 -14.71 0.13
CA VAL A 31 4.57 -14.85 -0.41
C VAL A 31 5.65 -14.57 0.64
N GLY A 32 5.40 -13.66 1.60
CA GLY A 32 6.36 -13.32 2.66
C GLY A 32 7.57 -12.50 2.21
N LEU A 33 7.42 -11.66 1.19
CA LEU A 33 8.47 -10.71 0.77
C LEU A 33 8.45 -9.40 1.56
N LEU A 34 7.31 -9.05 2.14
CA LEU A 34 7.17 -7.98 3.12
C LEU A 34 6.81 -8.62 4.46
N PRO A 35 7.53 -8.32 5.56
CA PRO A 35 7.15 -8.80 6.88
C PRO A 35 5.81 -8.17 7.24
N GLY A 36 4.88 -8.94 7.80
CA GLY A 36 3.59 -8.42 8.25
C GLY A 36 2.36 -9.18 7.78
N GLN A 37 1.22 -8.68 8.25
CA GLN A 37 -0.10 -9.24 8.05
C GLN A 37 -1.03 -8.20 7.43
N ALA A 38 -1.57 -8.54 6.26
CA ALA A 38 -2.69 -7.84 5.67
C ALA A 38 -4.01 -8.34 6.29
N ILE A 39 -4.89 -7.43 6.70
CA ILE A 39 -6.17 -7.77 7.35
C ILE A 39 -7.28 -7.00 6.66
N MET A 40 -8.19 -7.71 5.99
CA MET A 40 -9.40 -7.13 5.42
C MET A 40 -10.31 -6.60 6.54
N GLN A 41 -10.97 -5.47 6.32
CA GLN A 41 -11.93 -4.89 7.26
C GLN A 41 -13.31 -4.71 6.59
N PRO A 42 -14.41 -4.79 7.36
CA PRO A 42 -15.76 -4.52 6.82
C PRO A 42 -15.97 -3.08 6.35
N ARG A 43 -15.11 -2.17 6.80
CA ARG A 43 -15.21 -0.72 6.55
C ARG A 43 -14.02 -0.24 5.73
N LEU A 44 -14.25 0.83 5.00
CA LEU A 44 -13.25 1.46 4.16
C LEU A 44 -12.06 1.96 5.00
N GLY A 45 -10.85 1.52 4.65
CA GLY A 45 -9.61 1.90 5.33
C GLY A 45 -8.99 3.17 4.72
N GLY A 46 -8.95 3.24 3.40
CA GLY A 46 -8.36 4.36 2.66
C GLY A 46 -9.20 4.75 1.45
N LEU A 47 -9.41 6.06 1.24
CA LEU A 47 -9.99 6.61 0.01
C LEU A 47 -9.43 8.00 -0.30
N GLY A 48 -9.11 8.23 -1.57
CA GLY A 48 -8.93 9.56 -2.13
C GLY A 48 -7.55 9.82 -2.73
N MET A 49 -7.38 11.01 -3.29
CA MET A 49 -6.17 11.44 -3.99
C MET A 49 -5.05 11.82 -3.04
N GLN A 50 -3.82 11.44 -3.39
CA GLN A 50 -2.61 11.75 -2.63
C GLN A 50 -1.45 12.14 -3.55
N ASN A 51 -0.56 12.97 -3.02
CA ASN A 51 0.75 13.25 -3.63
C ASN A 51 1.83 12.51 -2.83
N THR A 52 2.87 12.03 -3.49
CA THR A 52 4.04 11.41 -2.85
C THR A 52 5.29 12.16 -3.28
N VAL A 53 6.18 12.42 -2.33
CA VAL A 53 7.42 13.15 -2.57
C VAL A 53 8.55 12.15 -2.69
N TRP A 54 9.21 12.14 -3.84
CA TRP A 54 10.40 11.35 -4.14
C TRP A 54 11.59 12.31 -4.31
N PRO A 55 12.84 11.84 -4.16
CA PRO A 55 14.02 12.66 -4.42
C PRO A 55 14.00 13.34 -5.80
N GLU A 56 13.45 12.67 -6.81
CA GLU A 56 13.36 13.16 -8.19
C GLU A 56 12.10 14.00 -8.48
N GLY A 57 11.20 14.16 -7.51
CA GLY A 57 10.02 15.01 -7.62
C GLY A 57 8.74 14.35 -7.10
N GLU A 58 7.61 14.95 -7.43
CA GLU A 58 6.31 14.45 -6.96
C GLU A 58 5.70 13.42 -7.91
N LEU A 59 5.08 12.39 -7.33
CA LEU A 59 4.24 11.42 -8.04
C LEU A 59 2.84 11.42 -7.41
N ARG A 60 1.81 11.55 -8.23
CA ARG A 60 0.42 11.55 -7.78
C ARG A 60 -0.15 10.14 -7.80
N GLY A 61 -1.14 9.89 -6.97
CA GLY A 61 -1.85 8.62 -6.94
C GLY A 61 -3.17 8.74 -6.20
N HIS A 62 -3.83 7.60 -6.05
CA HIS A 62 -5.02 7.49 -5.23
C HIS A 62 -4.97 6.22 -4.38
N THR A 63 -5.71 6.23 -3.28
CA THR A 63 -5.93 5.06 -2.44
C THR A 63 -7.40 4.68 -2.49
N PHE A 64 -7.69 3.38 -2.50
CA PHE A 64 -9.01 2.80 -2.29
C PHE A 64 -8.85 1.38 -1.78
N HIS A 65 -9.05 1.15 -0.48
CA HIS A 65 -8.91 -0.18 0.11
C HIS A 65 -9.71 -0.33 1.40
N TYR A 66 -9.96 -1.60 1.74
CA TYR A 66 -10.67 -2.02 2.95
C TYR A 66 -9.75 -2.71 3.96
N SER A 67 -8.47 -2.91 3.64
CA SER A 67 -7.56 -3.63 4.52
C SER A 67 -6.71 -2.68 5.37
N ARG A 68 -6.17 -3.19 6.47
CA ARG A 68 -5.01 -2.59 7.14
C ARG A 68 -3.82 -3.51 7.02
N LEU A 69 -2.65 -2.90 7.17
CA LEU A 69 -1.38 -3.62 7.25
C LEU A 69 -0.84 -3.50 8.67
N GLU A 70 -0.59 -4.63 9.32
CA GLU A 70 0.23 -4.72 10.53
C GLU A 70 1.61 -5.19 10.12
N THR A 71 2.64 -4.36 10.31
CA THR A 71 4.00 -4.67 9.85
C THR A 71 5.03 -3.97 10.73
N GLU A 72 6.19 -4.60 10.88
CA GLU A 72 7.39 -3.99 11.47
C GLU A 72 8.24 -3.26 10.41
N ALA A 73 7.93 -3.42 9.12
CA ALA A 73 8.61 -2.73 8.04
C ALA A 73 8.50 -1.22 8.22
N GLN A 74 9.64 -0.53 8.23
CA GLN A 74 9.66 0.92 8.29
C GLN A 74 9.35 1.48 6.90
N PRO A 75 8.36 2.37 6.76
CA PRO A 75 8.09 3.01 5.49
C PRO A 75 9.23 3.95 5.11
N MET A 76 9.56 4.01 3.83
CA MET A 76 10.49 5.00 3.30
C MET A 76 9.91 6.42 3.34
N GLY A 77 8.58 6.51 3.37
CA GLY A 77 7.85 7.77 3.38
C GLY A 77 6.35 7.55 3.32
N TYR A 78 5.61 8.65 3.24
CA TYR A 78 4.16 8.65 3.19
C TYR A 78 3.65 9.55 2.07
N GLY A 79 2.46 9.23 1.56
CA GLY A 79 1.70 10.18 0.78
C GLY A 79 1.19 11.36 1.62
N VAL A 80 0.70 12.37 0.93
CA VAL A 80 0.04 13.55 1.49
C VAL A 80 -1.36 13.62 0.89
N LYS A 81 -2.37 13.56 1.74
CA LYS A 81 -3.79 13.61 1.32
C LYS A 81 -4.10 14.97 0.73
N GLN A 82 -4.56 15.01 -0.52
CA GLN A 82 -4.89 16.28 -1.19
C GLN A 82 -6.04 17.03 -0.50
N ARG A 83 -6.96 16.32 0.14
CA ARG A 83 -8.14 16.92 0.78
C ARG A 83 -7.79 17.83 1.96
N ASN A 84 -6.77 17.49 2.75
CA ASN A 84 -6.50 18.16 4.03
C ASN A 84 -5.01 18.27 4.39
N GLY A 85 -4.10 17.88 3.50
CA GLY A 85 -2.66 17.93 3.71
C GLY A 85 -2.12 16.97 4.78
N GLN A 86 -2.95 16.10 5.35
CA GLN A 86 -2.51 15.16 6.37
C GLN A 86 -1.73 14.00 5.75
N GLN A 87 -0.99 13.30 6.60
CA GLN A 87 -0.30 12.07 6.24
C GLN A 87 -1.26 11.05 5.60
N GLY A 88 -0.79 10.50 4.49
CA GLY A 88 -1.45 9.53 3.62
C GLY A 88 -0.95 8.11 3.82
N GLU A 89 -1.01 7.31 2.76
CA GLU A 89 -0.58 5.92 2.77
C GLU A 89 0.93 5.82 2.94
N ALA A 90 1.37 4.79 3.65
CA ALA A 90 2.77 4.40 3.72
C ALA A 90 3.28 3.91 2.37
N ILE A 91 4.54 4.20 2.09
CA ILE A 91 5.31 3.67 0.97
C ILE A 91 6.45 2.86 1.58
N TYR A 92 6.54 1.60 1.21
CA TYR A 92 7.58 0.67 1.65
C TYR A 92 8.54 0.42 0.51
N GLN A 93 9.83 0.35 0.84
CA GLN A 93 10.87 -0.04 -0.08
C GLN A 93 11.75 -1.13 0.56
N HIS A 94 11.88 -2.26 -0.11
CA HIS A 94 12.72 -3.37 0.33
C HIS A 94 13.47 -3.93 -0.89
N ALA A 95 14.79 -3.68 -0.96
CA ALA A 95 15.55 -3.89 -2.19
C ALA A 95 14.83 -3.24 -3.40
N ASN A 96 14.62 -3.99 -4.48
CA ASN A 96 13.93 -3.50 -5.69
C ASN A 96 12.39 -3.56 -5.60
N LEU A 97 11.82 -3.85 -4.42
CA LEU A 97 10.37 -3.85 -4.21
C LEU A 97 9.90 -2.49 -3.68
N THR A 98 9.02 -1.85 -4.44
CA THR A 98 8.21 -0.73 -3.96
C THR A 98 6.77 -1.19 -3.72
N ALA A 99 6.26 -0.97 -2.51
CA ALA A 99 4.92 -1.39 -2.13
C ALA A 99 4.16 -0.29 -1.38
N SER A 100 2.89 -0.11 -1.72
CA SER A 100 2.00 0.85 -1.08
C SER A 100 0.55 0.49 -1.38
N TYR A 101 -0.37 0.98 -0.54
CA TYR A 101 -1.80 1.05 -0.85
C TYR A 101 -2.12 2.06 -1.95
N LEU A 102 -1.19 2.95 -2.29
CA LEU A 102 -1.34 3.87 -3.41
C LEU A 102 -1.34 3.12 -4.74
N HIS A 103 -2.28 3.50 -5.58
CA HIS A 103 -2.25 3.34 -7.02
C HIS A 103 -1.63 4.60 -7.60
N PHE A 104 -0.37 4.50 -8.00
CA PHE A 104 0.37 5.60 -8.58
C PHE A 104 -0.17 5.90 -9.97
N TYR A 105 -0.45 7.18 -10.24
CA TYR A 105 -0.77 7.65 -11.57
C TYR A 105 0.53 7.95 -12.31
N PHE A 106 1.12 6.92 -12.92
CA PHE A 106 2.42 7.01 -13.62
C PHE A 106 2.55 8.19 -14.60
N PRO A 107 1.53 8.57 -15.39
CA PRO A 107 1.61 9.74 -16.26
C PRO A 107 1.74 11.08 -15.51
N SER A 108 1.50 11.14 -14.19
CA SER A 108 1.65 12.39 -13.44
C SER A 108 3.10 12.89 -13.40
N ASN A 109 4.07 11.98 -13.46
CA ASN A 109 5.48 12.29 -13.55
C ASN A 109 6.25 11.09 -14.12
N PRO A 110 6.37 10.98 -15.45
CA PRO A 110 7.05 9.86 -16.10
C PRO A 110 8.53 9.71 -15.70
N GLN A 111 9.20 10.81 -15.34
CA GLN A 111 10.61 10.80 -14.93
C GLN A 111 10.78 10.11 -13.57
N VAL A 112 9.94 10.48 -12.58
CA VAL A 112 9.91 9.81 -11.26
C VAL A 112 9.42 8.37 -11.41
N CYS A 113 8.41 8.12 -12.24
CA CYS A 113 7.90 6.77 -12.49
C CYS A 113 9.01 5.82 -12.99
N ALA A 114 9.84 6.27 -13.94
CA ALA A 114 10.95 5.47 -14.44
C ALA A 114 11.92 5.05 -13.33
N LYS A 115 12.09 5.88 -12.29
CA LYS A 115 12.96 5.58 -11.14
C LYS A 115 12.44 4.44 -10.28
N LEU A 116 11.12 4.23 -10.20
CA LEU A 116 10.52 3.11 -9.47
C LEU A 116 10.94 1.74 -10.03
N PHE A 117 11.34 1.69 -11.31
CA PHE A 117 11.72 0.47 -12.02
C PHE A 117 13.24 0.36 -12.25
N GLN A 118 14.02 1.33 -11.76
CA GLN A 118 15.48 1.22 -11.77
C GLN A 118 15.93 0.43 -10.54
N PRO A 119 17.00 -0.39 -10.66
CA PRO A 119 17.59 -1.05 -9.50
C PRO A 119 18.00 -0.03 -8.44
N VAL A 120 17.80 -0.36 -7.17
CA VAL A 120 18.40 0.39 -6.06
C VAL A 120 19.91 0.15 -6.11
N ALA A 121 20.69 1.23 -6.06
CA ALA A 121 22.16 1.20 -6.10
C ALA A 121 22.77 0.65 -4.81
#